data_AF-A0A2N5PYN1-F1
#
_entry.id   AF-A0A2N5PYN1-F1
#
_cell.length_a   1.000
_cell.length_b   1.000
_cell.length_c   1.000
_cell.angle_alpha   90.00
_cell.angle_beta   90.00
_cell.angle_gamma   90.00
#
_symmetry.space_group_name_H-M   'P 1'
#
loop_
_entity.id
_entity.type
_entity.pdbx_description
1 polymer ?
#
loop_
_entity_poly.entity_id
_entity_poly.type
_entity_poly.pdbx_seq_one_letter_code
_entity_poly.pdbx_strand_id
1 'polypeptide(L)'
;MQNRINNLGEYVIDRSVEIRNGQYGKWNYQKDKEPRFVPMGTAVYLEKILINADTSERALMLKFADAKGEECTVTIERKKLTDVGIMELLANGVQVSKKSAGTLITSLMNQEPTAPCEIKHTELGFRNFKGKRVFFGAIGFGIESQYKGSMLIKPTGNFEIWKSMIRTEAIGTNLETILAIACSAPIVDFLRDEIHIGNVIACLVAESSTGKTTASCLGVSVGSKCSFAGDSMIATFADSKNSLMRSIYSSYPMLIDEGSLIRYNPTSLIYELAEGKEKGRLSKTLEKADSRTFSTSIFMTSEKSILNLCDENTGLYVRCLEFENITWTRSAKSADIIKNICENNYGFVIPRIGQKLLETNMEELLKQYWEYQNEIVERTREKGKNTPLTERLAKSIAVIMLAADFFYQVTEIQLNKNQIVKFIEQNTAISDVQALDIGNRALEYLRQYISIHYAQFIKGKPDTNELTDVPLNCKGYSGSVVKTQI
;
A
#
# COMPACT_ATOMS: atom_id res chain seq x y z
N MET A 1 -12.77 29.01 -7.98
CA MET A 1 -12.11 30.33 -8.04
C MET A 1 -10.91 30.32 -7.09
N GLN A 2 -9.68 30.22 -7.62
CA GLN A 2 -8.47 30.44 -6.83
C GLN A 2 -8.04 31.90 -7.05
N ASN A 3 -8.09 32.70 -5.99
CA ASN A 3 -7.36 33.97 -5.96
C ASN A 3 -5.87 33.65 -6.15
N ARG A 4 -5.39 33.72 -7.39
CA ARG A 4 -3.96 33.69 -7.66
C ARG A 4 -3.38 34.93 -7.00
N ILE A 5 -2.34 34.74 -6.19
CA ILE A 5 -1.54 35.83 -5.68
C ILE A 5 -0.90 36.49 -6.91
N ASN A 6 -1.45 37.63 -7.32
CA ASN A 6 -1.06 38.33 -8.56
C ASN A 6 0.31 39.03 -8.44
N ASN A 7 0.93 39.00 -7.27
CA ASN A 7 2.26 39.56 -7.04
C ASN A 7 3.07 38.62 -6.15
N LEU A 8 3.86 37.74 -6.76
CA LEU A 8 4.66 36.72 -6.05
C LEU A 8 5.95 37.29 -5.42
N GLY A 9 6.26 38.57 -5.64
CA GLY A 9 7.51 39.20 -5.20
C GLY A 9 8.73 38.63 -5.92
N GLU A 10 9.76 39.44 -6.14
CA GLU A 10 11.05 38.93 -6.62
C GLU A 10 11.86 38.34 -5.47
N TYR A 11 12.60 37.26 -5.74
CA TYR A 11 13.53 36.70 -4.75
C TYR A 11 14.64 37.70 -4.45
N VAL A 12 14.84 38.03 -3.17
CA VAL A 12 15.83 39.03 -2.76
C VAL A 12 17.23 38.44 -2.81
N ILE A 13 18.10 39.04 -3.62
CA ILE A 13 19.53 38.72 -3.69
C ILE A 13 20.32 39.79 -2.93
N ASP A 14 21.08 39.38 -1.91
CA ASP A 14 21.97 40.28 -1.19
C ASP A 14 23.30 40.41 -1.95
N ARG A 15 23.43 41.50 -2.71
CA ARG A 15 24.62 41.78 -3.52
C ARG A 15 25.86 42.14 -2.70
N SER A 16 25.74 42.30 -1.37
CA SER A 16 26.92 42.48 -0.52
C SER A 16 27.70 41.17 -0.32
N VAL A 17 27.13 40.02 -0.67
CA VAL A 17 27.75 38.70 -0.51
C VAL A 17 27.94 38.03 -1.87
N GLU A 18 29.16 37.56 -2.14
CA GLU A 18 29.50 36.87 -3.39
C GLU A 18 30.53 35.76 -3.17
N ILE A 19 30.65 34.87 -4.16
CA ILE A 19 31.77 33.94 -4.29
C ILE A 19 32.76 34.53 -5.30
N ARG A 20 34.02 34.68 -4.90
CA ARG A 20 35.09 35.21 -5.73
C ARG A 20 36.39 34.47 -5.50
N ASN A 21 37.08 34.11 -6.57
CA ASN A 21 38.37 33.38 -6.53
C ASN A 21 38.32 32.12 -5.65
N GLY A 22 37.23 31.36 -5.70
CA GLY A 22 37.07 30.14 -4.91
C GLY A 22 36.80 30.37 -3.41
N GLN A 23 36.42 31.58 -3.00
CA GLN A 23 36.11 31.92 -1.61
C GLN A 23 34.75 32.61 -1.52
N TYR A 24 33.97 32.30 -0.49
CA TYR A 24 32.80 33.10 -0.15
C TYR A 24 33.24 34.27 0.75
N GLY A 25 32.54 35.40 0.63
CA GLY A 25 32.88 36.59 1.40
C GLY A 25 31.86 37.70 1.21
N LYS A 26 32.15 38.84 1.80
CA LYS A 26 31.31 40.03 1.68
C LYS A 26 32.09 41.27 1.30
N TRP A 27 31.42 42.18 0.63
CA TRP A 27 31.91 43.51 0.33
C TRP A 27 31.84 44.41 1.56
N ASN A 28 32.96 45.07 1.85
CA ASN A 28 33.03 46.11 2.84
C ASN A 28 33.07 47.47 2.14
N TYR A 29 32.00 48.25 2.30
CA TYR A 29 31.87 49.60 1.76
C TYR A 29 32.19 50.60 2.88
N GLN A 30 33.33 51.27 2.77
CA GLN A 30 33.70 52.37 3.66
C GLN A 30 33.56 53.69 2.90
N LYS A 31 33.12 54.74 3.59
CA LYS A 31 33.09 56.10 3.04
C LYS A 31 34.53 56.48 2.63
N ASP A 32 34.69 56.98 1.40
CA ASP A 32 35.95 57.47 0.84
C ASP A 32 37.04 56.40 0.59
N LYS A 33 36.67 55.12 0.47
CA LYS A 33 37.58 54.04 0.05
C LYS A 33 36.93 53.14 -1.00
N GLU A 34 37.76 52.58 -1.86
CA GLU A 34 37.35 51.54 -2.81
C GLU A 34 36.73 50.33 -2.06
N PRO A 35 35.62 49.76 -2.57
CA PRO A 35 35.02 48.56 -2.00
C PRO A 35 36.05 47.43 -1.91
N ARG A 36 36.12 46.77 -0.74
CA ARG A 36 37.03 45.64 -0.53
C ARG A 36 36.26 44.37 -0.25
N PHE A 37 36.54 43.33 -1.04
CA PHE A 37 36.06 41.98 -0.76
C PHE A 37 36.81 41.38 0.43
N VAL A 38 36.07 40.89 1.42
CA VAL A 38 36.62 40.23 2.61
C VAL A 38 36.29 38.74 2.52
N PRO A 39 37.27 37.88 2.14
CA PRO A 39 37.05 36.44 2.09
C PRO A 39 36.87 35.88 3.50
N MET A 40 35.95 34.93 3.65
CA MET A 40 35.56 34.36 4.94
C MET A 40 35.71 32.84 5.03
N GLY A 41 35.90 32.18 3.89
CA GLY A 41 36.29 30.78 3.80
C GLY A 41 36.24 30.27 2.36
N THR A 42 36.63 29.00 2.15
CA THR A 42 36.49 28.30 0.86
C THR A 42 35.05 28.30 0.37
N ALA A 43 34.84 28.54 -0.93
CA ALA A 43 33.53 28.59 -1.54
C ALA A 43 32.73 27.30 -1.30
N VAL A 44 31.45 27.47 -0.98
CA VAL A 44 30.47 26.40 -0.89
C VAL A 44 29.40 26.67 -1.94
N TYR A 45 29.33 25.78 -2.92
CA TYR A 45 28.40 25.87 -4.02
C TYR A 45 27.14 25.06 -3.71
N LEU A 46 25.99 25.66 -3.97
CA LEU A 46 24.72 24.94 -3.97
C LEU A 46 24.62 24.16 -5.29
N GLU A 47 24.85 22.86 -5.23
CA GLU A 47 24.80 21.99 -6.41
C GLU A 47 23.36 21.78 -6.88
N LYS A 48 22.45 21.47 -5.96
CA LYS A 48 21.02 21.29 -6.23
C LYS A 48 20.15 21.38 -4.99
N ILE A 49 18.88 21.71 -5.20
CA ILE A 49 17.83 21.71 -4.18
C ILE A 49 17.05 20.40 -4.27
N LEU A 50 17.04 19.62 -3.20
CA LEU A 50 16.22 18.43 -3.07
C LEU A 50 14.87 18.82 -2.47
N ILE A 51 13.77 18.52 -3.16
CA ILE A 51 12.41 18.79 -2.69
C ILE A 51 11.76 17.47 -2.29
N ASN A 52 11.35 17.33 -1.03
CA ASN A 52 10.54 16.20 -0.60
C ASN A 52 9.09 16.42 -1.06
N ALA A 53 8.58 15.58 -1.96
CA ALA A 53 7.21 15.68 -2.48
C ALA A 53 6.14 15.36 -1.42
N ASP A 54 6.49 14.65 -0.35
CA ASP A 54 5.56 14.23 0.70
C ASP A 54 5.36 15.33 1.74
N THR A 55 6.43 16.07 2.10
CA THR A 55 6.38 17.12 3.12
C THR A 55 6.52 18.54 2.58
N SER A 56 6.85 18.70 1.29
CA SER A 56 7.26 19.97 0.67
C SER A 56 8.51 20.62 1.31
N GLU A 57 9.19 19.93 2.22
CA GLU A 57 10.46 20.38 2.79
C GLU A 57 11.56 20.37 1.73
N ARG A 58 12.53 21.26 1.91
CA ARG A 58 13.70 21.39 1.02
C ARG A 58 14.95 20.98 1.77
N ALA A 59 15.88 20.37 1.05
CA ALA A 59 17.26 20.17 1.47
C ALA A 59 18.20 20.69 0.39
N LEU A 60 19.39 21.09 0.78
CA LEU A 60 20.40 21.68 -0.08
C LEU A 60 21.56 20.69 -0.19
N MET A 61 21.89 20.26 -1.41
CA MET A 61 23.10 19.52 -1.70
C MET A 61 24.22 20.51 -2.00
N LEU A 62 25.24 20.51 -1.17
CA LEU A 62 26.34 21.46 -1.20
C LEU A 62 27.61 20.77 -1.67
N LYS A 63 28.36 21.44 -2.54
CA LYS A 63 29.67 21.01 -3.04
C LYS A 63 30.75 22.03 -2.66
N PHE A 64 31.87 21.58 -2.11
CA PHE A 64 32.99 22.42 -1.69
C PHE A 64 34.30 21.64 -1.70
N ALA A 65 35.44 22.33 -1.58
CA ALA A 65 36.73 21.71 -1.38
C ALA A 65 37.13 21.75 0.11
N ASP A 66 37.64 20.65 0.65
CA ASP A 66 38.14 20.60 2.03
C ASP A 66 39.52 21.28 2.18
N ALA A 67 40.11 21.21 3.38
CA ALA A 67 41.42 21.81 3.66
C ALA A 67 42.58 21.20 2.86
N LYS A 68 42.39 20.00 2.27
CA LYS A 68 43.37 19.33 1.40
C LYS A 68 43.09 19.56 -0.08
N GLY A 69 41.99 20.23 -0.42
CA GLY A 69 41.55 20.46 -1.80
C GLY A 69 40.70 19.33 -2.37
N GLU A 70 40.27 18.37 -1.55
CA GLU A 70 39.42 17.25 -1.99
C GLU A 70 37.96 17.72 -2.15
N GLU A 71 37.33 17.34 -3.25
CA GLU A 71 35.92 17.67 -3.51
C GLU A 71 35.00 16.88 -2.57
N CYS A 72 34.22 17.60 -1.78
CA CYS A 72 33.27 17.06 -0.81
C CYS A 72 31.84 17.43 -1.18
N THR A 73 30.89 16.54 -0.89
CA THR A 73 29.45 16.78 -1.06
C THR A 73 28.72 16.47 0.25
N VAL A 74 27.84 17.37 0.68
CA VAL A 74 27.02 17.21 1.89
C VAL A 74 25.60 17.67 1.64
N THR A 75 24.62 17.05 2.29
CA THR A 75 23.21 17.49 2.25
C THR A 75 22.82 18.08 3.59
N ILE A 76 22.25 19.28 3.59
CA ILE A 76 21.71 19.95 4.79
C ILE A 76 20.23 20.30 4.58
N GLU A 77 19.40 20.13 5.60
CA GLU A 77 18.01 20.57 5.54
C GLU A 77 17.93 22.09 5.42
N ARG A 78 17.03 22.61 4.58
CA ARG A 78 16.92 24.06 4.35
C ARG A 78 16.57 24.85 5.61
N LYS A 79 15.83 24.23 6.54
CA LYS A 79 15.48 24.80 7.86
C LYS A 79 16.69 24.96 8.79
N LYS A 80 17.80 24.27 8.51
CA LYS A 80 19.07 24.40 9.24
C LYS A 80 19.96 25.52 8.71
N LEU A 81 19.55 26.30 7.70
CA LEU A 81 20.22 27.55 7.33
C LEU A 81 19.99 28.64 8.39
N THR A 82 20.57 28.41 9.55
CA THR A 82 20.60 29.28 10.74
C THR A 82 22.03 29.34 11.24
N ASP A 83 22.39 30.34 12.04
CA ASP A 83 23.75 30.49 12.58
C ASP A 83 24.21 29.26 13.37
N VAL A 84 23.27 28.51 13.97
CA VAL A 84 23.57 27.27 14.70
C VAL A 84 23.66 26.08 13.74
N GLY A 85 22.68 25.92 12.85
CA GLY A 85 22.62 24.76 11.95
C GLY A 85 23.72 24.74 10.89
N ILE A 86 24.14 25.91 10.38
CA ILE A 86 25.22 25.98 9.39
C ILE A 86 26.57 25.54 9.96
N MET A 87 26.76 25.67 11.29
CA MET A 87 27.98 25.27 11.97
C MET A 87 28.16 23.74 12.00
N GLU A 88 27.09 22.95 11.80
CA GLU A 88 27.18 21.49 11.65
C GLU A 88 28.07 21.09 10.44
N LEU A 89 28.19 21.97 9.44
CA LEU A 89 29.02 21.73 8.26
C LEU A 89 30.53 21.67 8.59
N LEU A 90 30.96 22.16 9.77
CA LEU A 90 32.34 22.00 10.25
C LEU A 90 32.76 20.53 10.31
N ALA A 91 31.84 19.64 10.69
CA ALA A 91 32.10 18.20 10.74
C ALA A 91 32.43 17.60 9.37
N ASN A 92 32.04 18.29 8.28
CA ASN A 92 32.25 17.88 6.90
C ASN A 92 33.45 18.62 6.27
N GLY A 93 34.18 19.45 7.03
CA GLY A 93 35.35 20.18 6.53
C GLY A 93 35.06 21.56 5.92
N VAL A 94 33.81 22.06 6.02
CA VAL A 94 33.48 23.41 5.55
C VAL A 94 34.13 24.46 6.45
N GLN A 95 34.80 25.45 5.85
CA GLN A 95 35.41 26.56 6.58
C GLN A 95 34.35 27.61 6.97
N VAL A 96 33.77 27.49 8.16
CA VAL A 96 32.78 28.43 8.72
C VAL A 96 33.06 28.73 10.20
N SER A 97 32.73 29.94 10.64
CA SER A 97 32.86 30.38 12.03
C SER A 97 31.63 31.17 12.45
N LYS A 98 31.47 31.44 13.76
CA LYS A 98 30.39 32.33 14.25
C LYS A 98 30.38 33.70 13.57
N LYS A 99 31.54 34.21 13.14
CA LYS A 99 31.66 35.51 12.45
C LYS A 99 31.28 35.44 10.96
N SER A 100 31.42 34.28 10.33
CA SER A 100 31.19 34.08 8.89
C SER A 100 29.90 33.33 8.56
N ALA A 101 29.22 32.76 9.56
CA ALA A 101 27.97 32.00 9.42
C ALA A 101 26.92 32.76 8.61
N GLY A 102 26.58 34.00 9.01
CA GLY A 102 25.61 34.82 8.29
C GLY A 102 25.97 35.04 6.81
N THR A 103 27.25 35.32 6.52
CA THR A 103 27.73 35.49 5.15
C THR A 103 27.61 34.19 4.34
N LEU A 104 27.94 33.04 4.92
CA LEU A 104 27.80 31.76 4.25
C LEU A 104 26.33 31.42 3.98
N ILE A 105 25.44 31.66 4.95
CA ILE A 105 23.99 31.48 4.80
C ILE A 105 23.47 32.34 3.65
N THR A 106 23.79 33.63 3.63
CA THR A 106 23.41 34.54 2.55
C THR A 106 23.99 34.08 1.21
N SER A 107 25.25 33.64 1.19
CA SER A 107 25.89 33.12 -0.03
C SER A 107 25.16 31.90 -0.59
N LEU A 108 24.63 31.02 0.26
CA LEU A 108 23.83 29.87 -0.17
C LEU A 108 22.43 30.28 -0.64
N MET A 109 21.77 31.20 0.06
CA MET A 109 20.46 31.74 -0.33
C MET A 109 20.53 32.43 -1.69
N ASN A 110 21.56 33.23 -1.95
CA ASN A 110 21.79 33.90 -3.23
C ASN A 110 21.90 32.92 -4.41
N GLN A 111 22.29 31.66 -4.17
CA GLN A 111 22.42 30.63 -5.22
C GLN A 111 21.10 29.90 -5.51
N GLU A 112 20.12 29.94 -4.61
CA GLU A 112 18.88 29.15 -4.72
C GLU A 112 18.06 29.43 -5.98
N PRO A 113 17.87 30.69 -6.45
CA PRO A 113 17.04 30.95 -7.62
C PRO A 113 17.54 30.32 -8.92
N THR A 114 18.85 30.07 -9.01
CA THR A 114 19.50 29.48 -10.18
C THR A 114 19.83 28.01 -10.02
N ALA A 115 19.66 27.45 -8.81
CA ALA A 115 20.03 26.07 -8.53
C ALA A 115 19.03 25.08 -9.16
N PRO A 116 19.51 23.98 -9.77
CA PRO A 116 18.63 22.93 -10.26
C PRO A 116 17.87 22.28 -9.09
N CYS A 117 16.64 21.84 -9.35
CA CYS A 117 15.79 21.20 -8.36
C CYS A 117 15.56 19.73 -8.72
N GLU A 118 15.65 18.86 -7.72
CA GLU A 118 15.36 17.43 -7.86
C GLU A 118 14.27 17.03 -6.86
N ILE A 119 13.23 16.35 -7.32
CA ILE A 119 12.13 15.92 -6.47
C ILE A 119 12.39 14.51 -5.97
N LYS A 120 12.25 14.31 -4.66
CA LYS A 120 12.35 13.03 -3.97
C LYS A 120 11.04 12.69 -3.28
N HIS A 121 10.72 11.42 -3.17
CA HIS A 121 9.51 10.95 -2.50
C HIS A 121 9.74 9.61 -1.78
N THR A 122 8.93 9.36 -0.78
CA THR A 122 8.89 8.13 0.02
C THR A 122 7.51 7.49 0.03
N GLU A 123 6.44 8.27 -0.14
CA GLU A 123 5.10 7.74 -0.41
C GLU A 123 4.96 7.32 -1.88
N LEU A 124 4.10 6.32 -2.12
CA LEU A 124 3.90 5.70 -3.43
C LEU A 124 2.46 5.82 -3.91
N GLY A 125 2.26 5.58 -5.21
CA GLY A 125 0.96 5.55 -5.87
C GLY A 125 0.52 6.91 -6.41
N PHE A 126 -0.78 7.02 -6.66
CA PHE A 126 -1.37 8.20 -7.27
C PHE A 126 -1.65 9.31 -6.26
N ARG A 127 -1.32 10.54 -6.65
CA ARG A 127 -1.74 11.75 -5.93
C ARG A 127 -1.78 12.96 -6.83
N ASN A 128 -2.47 13.99 -6.37
CA ASN A 128 -2.40 15.32 -6.96
C ASN A 128 -1.16 16.04 -6.42
N PHE A 129 -0.25 16.41 -7.31
CA PHE A 129 0.96 17.16 -6.97
C PHE A 129 1.10 18.34 -7.93
N LYS A 130 1.25 19.57 -7.38
CA LYS A 130 1.32 20.81 -8.16
C LYS A 130 0.17 20.97 -9.19
N GLY A 131 -1.04 20.58 -8.81
CA GLY A 131 -2.24 20.69 -9.65
C GLY A 131 -2.34 19.66 -10.79
N LYS A 132 -1.47 18.64 -10.82
CA LYS A 132 -1.52 17.54 -11.77
C LYS A 132 -1.67 16.21 -11.04
N ARG A 133 -2.40 15.27 -11.62
CA ARG A 133 -2.41 13.87 -11.17
C ARG A 133 -1.10 13.22 -11.63
N VAL A 134 -0.39 12.60 -10.71
CA VAL A 134 0.92 11.99 -10.94
C VAL A 134 0.98 10.62 -10.28
N PHE A 135 1.87 9.77 -10.76
CA PHE A 135 2.16 8.47 -10.17
C PHE A 135 3.57 8.46 -9.58
N PHE A 136 3.68 8.16 -8.30
CA PHE A 136 4.97 8.01 -7.61
C PHE A 136 5.33 6.52 -7.47
N GLY A 137 6.22 6.04 -8.33
CA GLY A 137 6.83 4.71 -8.24
C GLY A 137 8.31 4.79 -7.88
N ALA A 138 9.13 3.86 -8.37
CA ALA A 138 10.60 4.00 -8.26
C ALA A 138 11.10 5.31 -8.90
N ILE A 139 10.44 5.70 -9.99
CA ILE A 139 10.49 7.01 -10.63
C ILE A 139 9.07 7.59 -10.69
N GLY A 140 8.97 8.92 -10.76
CA GLY A 140 7.70 9.62 -10.95
C GLY A 140 7.26 9.63 -12.43
N PHE A 141 5.95 9.46 -12.67
CA PHE A 141 5.31 9.75 -13.96
C PHE A 141 4.36 10.94 -13.84
N GLY A 142 4.32 11.78 -14.87
CA GLY A 142 3.65 13.10 -14.83
C GLY A 142 4.47 14.19 -14.11
N ILE A 143 5.51 13.79 -13.38
CA ILE A 143 6.55 14.66 -12.83
C ILE A 143 7.85 13.87 -12.64
N GLU A 144 9.00 14.49 -12.94
CA GLU A 144 10.29 13.87 -12.68
C GLU A 144 10.58 13.85 -11.17
N SER A 145 10.60 12.65 -10.59
CA SER A 145 10.96 12.43 -9.20
C SER A 145 11.58 11.06 -8.99
N GLN A 146 12.29 10.89 -7.88
CA GLN A 146 12.96 9.63 -7.53
C GLN A 146 12.60 9.16 -6.13
N TYR A 147 12.36 7.86 -6.00
CA TYR A 147 12.09 7.22 -4.72
C TYR A 147 13.33 7.24 -3.82
N LYS A 148 13.14 7.59 -2.54
CA LYS A 148 14.19 7.61 -1.50
C LYS A 148 13.78 6.82 -0.24
N GLY A 149 12.72 6.02 -0.31
CA GLY A 149 12.36 5.10 0.77
C GLY A 149 13.17 3.80 0.71
N SER A 150 12.88 2.87 1.64
CA SER A 150 13.65 1.62 1.74
C SER A 150 13.13 0.50 0.85
N MET A 151 11.90 0.59 0.33
CA MET A 151 11.27 -0.51 -0.39
C MET A 151 11.96 -0.81 -1.74
N LEU A 152 12.17 -2.10 -2.01
CA LEU A 152 12.76 -2.61 -3.25
C LEU A 152 11.72 -2.67 -4.39
N ILE A 153 11.32 -1.49 -4.86
CA ILE A 153 10.33 -1.30 -5.94
C ILE A 153 10.97 -0.98 -7.30
N LYS A 154 12.29 -0.77 -7.34
CA LYS A 154 12.99 -0.47 -8.58
C LYS A 154 12.97 -1.73 -9.47
N PRO A 155 12.54 -1.62 -10.74
CA PRO A 155 12.60 -2.73 -11.69
C PRO A 155 14.01 -3.34 -11.71
N THR A 156 14.11 -4.63 -11.42
CA THR A 156 15.39 -5.34 -11.24
C THR A 156 15.31 -6.70 -11.93
N GLY A 157 16.42 -7.13 -12.54
CA GLY A 157 16.49 -8.37 -13.30
C GLY A 157 16.08 -8.21 -14.76
N ASN A 158 15.51 -9.26 -15.36
CA ASN A 158 15.12 -9.31 -16.76
C ASN A 158 13.60 -9.54 -16.90
N PHE A 159 12.93 -8.60 -17.56
CA PHE A 159 11.48 -8.64 -17.74
C PHE A 159 11.02 -9.79 -18.64
N GLU A 160 11.80 -10.19 -19.64
CA GLU A 160 11.45 -11.31 -20.52
C GLU A 160 11.61 -12.66 -19.81
N ILE A 161 12.55 -12.80 -18.89
CA ILE A 161 12.63 -14.00 -18.01
C ILE A 161 11.37 -14.08 -17.14
N TRP A 162 10.96 -12.95 -16.55
CA TRP A 162 9.72 -12.88 -15.77
C TRP A 162 8.49 -13.23 -16.61
N LYS A 163 8.34 -12.64 -17.81
CA LYS A 163 7.26 -12.95 -18.75
C LYS A 163 7.25 -14.42 -19.19
N SER A 164 8.42 -15.00 -19.42
CA SER A 164 8.55 -16.42 -19.75
C SER A 164 7.97 -17.29 -18.64
N MET A 165 8.31 -16.99 -17.38
CA MET A 165 7.74 -17.68 -16.22
C MET A 165 6.22 -17.54 -16.13
N ILE A 166 5.65 -16.36 -16.43
CA ILE A 166 4.19 -16.21 -16.50
C ILE A 166 3.59 -17.16 -17.53
N ARG A 167 4.13 -17.17 -18.75
CA ARG A 167 3.64 -18.01 -19.84
C ARG A 167 3.73 -19.50 -19.50
N THR A 168 4.83 -19.92 -18.88
CA THR A 168 5.05 -21.34 -18.58
C THR A 168 4.31 -21.77 -17.33
N GLU A 169 4.35 -21.02 -16.24
CA GLU A 169 3.86 -21.45 -14.92
C GLU A 169 2.46 -20.94 -14.56
N ALA A 170 2.10 -19.71 -14.98
CA ALA A 170 0.87 -19.06 -14.54
C ALA A 170 -0.30 -19.25 -15.51
N ILE A 171 -0.07 -19.12 -16.83
CA ILE A 171 -1.12 -19.25 -17.84
C ILE A 171 -1.70 -20.68 -17.82
N GLY A 172 -3.03 -20.76 -17.92
CA GLY A 172 -3.81 -21.99 -17.80
C GLY A 172 -4.00 -22.47 -16.35
N THR A 173 -3.70 -21.65 -15.35
CA THR A 173 -3.83 -22.00 -13.92
C THR A 173 -4.54 -20.91 -13.13
N ASN A 174 -4.85 -21.18 -11.86
CA ASN A 174 -5.46 -20.21 -10.96
C ASN A 174 -4.53 -19.00 -10.64
N LEU A 175 -3.24 -19.07 -10.98
CA LEU A 175 -2.31 -17.94 -10.83
C LEU A 175 -2.66 -16.75 -11.73
N GLU A 176 -3.43 -16.94 -12.80
CA GLU A 176 -3.96 -15.83 -13.58
C GLU A 176 -4.83 -14.88 -12.73
N THR A 177 -5.63 -15.45 -11.81
CA THR A 177 -6.44 -14.68 -10.85
C THR A 177 -5.57 -13.85 -9.93
N ILE A 178 -4.44 -14.40 -9.47
CA ILE A 178 -3.48 -13.69 -8.62
C ILE A 178 -2.87 -12.52 -9.37
N LEU A 179 -2.45 -12.71 -10.62
CA LEU A 179 -1.90 -11.62 -11.44
C LEU A 179 -2.91 -10.50 -11.64
N ALA A 180 -4.17 -10.84 -11.94
CA ALA A 180 -5.23 -9.85 -12.11
C ALA A 180 -5.56 -9.11 -10.80
N ILE A 181 -5.64 -9.82 -9.67
CA ILE A 181 -5.83 -9.20 -8.35
C ILE A 181 -4.66 -8.28 -8.01
N ALA A 182 -3.42 -8.71 -8.22
CA ALA A 182 -2.25 -7.88 -7.95
C ALA A 182 -2.24 -6.62 -8.84
N CYS A 183 -2.54 -6.77 -10.13
CA CYS A 183 -2.61 -5.64 -11.06
C CYS A 183 -3.79 -4.70 -10.80
N SER A 184 -4.75 -5.09 -9.94
CA SER A 184 -5.84 -4.22 -9.52
C SER A 184 -5.40 -3.10 -8.58
N ALA A 185 -4.28 -3.27 -7.86
CA ALA A 185 -3.75 -2.27 -6.92
C ALA A 185 -3.68 -0.84 -7.48
N PRO A 186 -3.02 -0.58 -8.63
CA PRO A 186 -2.94 0.76 -9.20
C PRO A 186 -4.28 1.22 -9.79
N ILE A 187 -5.16 0.31 -10.20
CA ILE A 187 -6.48 0.67 -10.74
C ILE A 187 -7.38 1.19 -9.60
N VAL A 188 -7.44 0.46 -8.48
CA VAL A 188 -8.18 0.88 -7.27
C VAL A 188 -7.68 2.25 -6.81
N ASP A 189 -6.35 2.42 -6.74
CA ASP A 189 -5.74 3.67 -6.31
C ASP A 189 -6.06 4.85 -7.23
N PHE A 190 -6.06 4.62 -8.55
CA PHE A 190 -6.35 5.65 -9.55
C PHE A 190 -7.82 6.07 -9.54
N LEU A 191 -8.73 5.12 -9.28
CA LEU A 191 -10.17 5.31 -9.32
C LEU A 191 -10.79 5.69 -7.97
N ARG A 192 -10.02 5.71 -6.88
CA ARG A 192 -10.51 5.92 -5.50
C ARG A 192 -11.29 7.23 -5.30
N ASP A 193 -10.97 8.27 -6.07
CA ASP A 193 -11.63 9.57 -6.01
C ASP A 193 -12.88 9.65 -6.92
N GLU A 194 -13.05 8.70 -7.83
CA GLU A 194 -14.12 8.67 -8.85
C GLU A 194 -15.23 7.69 -8.50
N ILE A 195 -14.87 6.55 -7.88
CA ILE A 195 -15.80 5.50 -7.48
C ILE A 195 -15.52 5.03 -6.06
N HIS A 196 -16.59 4.74 -5.31
CA HIS A 196 -16.46 4.16 -3.97
C HIS A 196 -16.16 2.67 -4.06
N ILE A 197 -14.86 2.36 -4.16
CA ILE A 197 -14.29 1.01 -4.10
C ILE A 197 -13.22 0.95 -3.02
N GLY A 198 -13.28 -0.11 -2.21
CA GLY A 198 -12.25 -0.40 -1.21
C GLY A 198 -11.07 -1.16 -1.84
N ASN A 199 -10.14 -1.54 -0.99
CA ASN A 199 -9.04 -2.41 -1.36
C ASN A 199 -9.55 -3.78 -1.80
N VAL A 200 -8.87 -4.38 -2.78
CA VAL A 200 -9.15 -5.75 -3.21
C VAL A 200 -8.35 -6.68 -2.31
N ILE A 201 -9.04 -7.35 -1.39
CA ILE A 201 -8.41 -8.28 -0.45
C ILE A 201 -8.66 -9.71 -0.92
N ALA A 202 -7.60 -10.50 -1.01
CA ALA A 202 -7.64 -11.92 -1.33
C ALA A 202 -6.95 -12.72 -0.21
N CYS A 203 -7.69 -13.63 0.41
CA CYS A 203 -7.17 -14.53 1.45
C CYS A 203 -7.00 -15.93 0.86
N LEU A 204 -5.77 -16.43 0.82
CA LEU A 204 -5.45 -17.76 0.35
C LEU A 204 -5.40 -18.68 1.56
N VAL A 205 -6.35 -19.60 1.66
CA VAL A 205 -6.53 -20.47 2.83
C VAL A 205 -6.44 -21.92 2.40
N ALA A 206 -5.44 -22.64 2.90
CA ALA A 206 -5.28 -24.07 2.65
C ALA A 206 -4.21 -24.63 3.58
N GLU A 207 -4.09 -25.96 3.65
CA GLU A 207 -2.95 -26.61 4.29
C GLU A 207 -1.60 -26.16 3.69
N SER A 208 -0.52 -26.44 4.42
CA SER A 208 0.84 -26.15 3.97
C SER A 208 1.16 -26.81 2.62
N SER A 209 2.16 -26.28 1.91
CA SER A 209 2.65 -26.83 0.63
C SER A 209 1.68 -26.79 -0.57
N THR A 210 0.62 -25.97 -0.52
CA THR A 210 -0.33 -25.74 -1.62
C THR A 210 0.03 -24.57 -2.55
N GLY A 211 1.16 -23.90 -2.28
CA GLY A 211 1.67 -22.79 -3.10
C GLY A 211 1.12 -21.40 -2.75
N LYS A 212 0.44 -21.22 -1.62
CA LYS A 212 -0.17 -19.92 -1.19
C LYS A 212 0.83 -18.76 -1.16
N THR A 213 1.95 -18.95 -0.46
CA THR A 213 2.99 -17.93 -0.32
C THR A 213 3.68 -17.68 -1.65
N THR A 214 3.90 -18.73 -2.47
CA THR A 214 4.46 -18.58 -3.81
C THR A 214 3.54 -17.78 -4.74
N ALA A 215 2.23 -18.06 -4.71
CA ALA A 215 1.22 -17.33 -5.45
C ALA A 215 1.21 -15.86 -5.01
N SER A 216 1.18 -15.59 -3.71
CA SER A 216 1.24 -14.22 -3.19
C SER A 216 2.55 -13.51 -3.58
N CYS A 217 3.68 -14.22 -3.57
CA CYS A 217 4.96 -13.70 -4.06
C CYS A 217 4.93 -13.33 -5.54
N LEU A 218 4.29 -14.16 -6.37
CA LEU A 218 4.05 -13.84 -7.77
C LEU A 218 3.28 -12.52 -7.88
N GLY A 219 2.22 -12.36 -7.10
CA GLY A 219 1.46 -11.12 -7.01
C GLY A 219 2.31 -9.92 -6.60
N VAL A 220 3.14 -10.03 -5.57
CA VAL A 220 4.05 -8.96 -5.13
C VAL A 220 5.09 -8.60 -6.21
N SER A 221 5.62 -9.61 -6.91
CA SER A 221 6.68 -9.45 -7.92
C SER A 221 6.35 -8.47 -9.05
N VAL A 222 5.05 -8.26 -9.32
CA VAL A 222 4.57 -7.31 -10.33
C VAL A 222 4.99 -5.86 -10.01
N GLY A 223 5.20 -5.53 -8.72
CA GLY A 223 5.51 -4.18 -8.24
C GLY A 223 6.77 -4.06 -7.38
N SER A 224 7.13 -5.06 -6.59
CA SER A 224 8.32 -5.02 -5.74
C SER A 224 9.01 -6.37 -5.68
N LYS A 225 10.21 -6.41 -5.09
CA LYS A 225 10.82 -7.69 -4.70
C LYS A 225 9.83 -8.47 -3.85
N CYS A 226 9.79 -9.80 -3.98
CA CYS A 226 9.20 -10.66 -2.95
C CYS A 226 10.34 -11.19 -2.08
N SER A 227 10.60 -10.59 -0.91
CA SER A 227 11.60 -11.13 0.02
C SER A 227 11.17 -10.92 1.47
N PHE A 228 11.30 -11.98 2.27
CA PHE A 228 11.06 -11.94 3.72
C PHE A 228 12.23 -11.35 4.51
N ALA A 229 13.35 -11.04 3.84
CA ALA A 229 14.54 -10.46 4.47
C ALA A 229 14.40 -8.95 4.77
N GLY A 230 13.24 -8.34 4.48
CA GLY A 230 12.95 -6.92 4.67
C GLY A 230 12.89 -6.13 3.36
N ASP A 231 12.51 -4.85 3.46
CA ASP A 231 12.46 -3.88 2.35
C ASP A 231 11.61 -4.33 1.15
N SER A 232 10.52 -5.02 1.44
CA SER A 232 9.62 -5.65 0.47
C SER A 232 8.16 -5.32 0.83
N MET A 233 7.23 -5.46 -0.12
CA MET A 233 5.78 -5.33 0.15
C MET A 233 5.22 -6.59 0.83
N ILE A 234 5.90 -7.06 1.87
CA ILE A 234 5.55 -8.23 2.67
C ILE A 234 5.57 -7.82 4.13
N ALA A 235 4.47 -8.12 4.82
CA ALA A 235 4.35 -8.05 6.26
C ALA A 235 3.88 -9.41 6.79
N THR A 236 3.82 -9.55 8.10
CA THR A 236 3.31 -10.78 8.74
C THR A 236 2.24 -10.45 9.75
N PHE A 237 1.33 -11.39 10.04
CA PHE A 237 0.37 -11.21 11.13
C PHE A 237 1.02 -11.21 12.54
N ALA A 238 2.33 -11.41 12.65
CA ALA A 238 3.09 -11.17 13.87
C ALA A 238 3.22 -9.67 14.20
N ASP A 239 3.15 -8.80 13.19
CA ASP A 239 3.29 -7.37 13.36
C ASP A 239 2.11 -6.77 14.12
N SER A 240 2.38 -5.73 14.92
CA SER A 240 1.30 -4.97 15.54
C SER A 240 0.42 -4.33 14.45
N LYS A 241 -0.89 -4.27 14.69
CA LYS A 241 -1.86 -3.68 13.75
C LYS A 241 -1.44 -2.31 13.20
N ASN A 242 -0.92 -1.40 14.03
CA ASN A 242 -0.46 -0.08 13.55
C ASN A 242 0.79 -0.17 12.68
N SER A 243 1.71 -1.09 12.99
CA SER A 243 2.91 -1.32 12.16
C SER A 243 2.52 -1.88 10.80
N LEU A 244 1.60 -2.86 10.80
CA LEU A 244 1.04 -3.46 9.59
C LEU A 244 0.34 -2.42 8.71
N MET A 245 -0.54 -1.58 9.27
CA MET A 245 -1.21 -0.53 8.50
C MET A 245 -0.23 0.49 7.91
N ARG A 246 0.92 0.73 8.57
CA ARG A 246 1.97 1.63 8.09
C ARG A 246 2.95 0.99 7.11
N SER A 247 2.97 -0.32 6.95
CA SER A 247 3.79 -0.94 5.91
C SER A 247 3.10 -0.92 4.55
N ILE A 248 1.78 -0.68 4.49
CA ILE A 248 1.01 -0.73 3.25
C ILE A 248 1.19 0.55 2.43
N TYR A 249 1.53 0.38 1.15
CA TYR A 249 1.66 1.46 0.18
C TYR A 249 0.55 1.39 -0.87
N SER A 250 0.03 2.55 -1.27
CA SER A 250 -0.94 2.64 -2.38
C SER A 250 -0.35 2.16 -3.69
N SER A 251 -1.20 1.69 -4.61
CA SER A 251 -0.85 1.15 -5.94
C SER A 251 0.03 -0.09 -5.99
N TYR A 252 0.65 -0.52 -4.87
CA TYR A 252 1.58 -1.65 -4.84
C TYR A 252 0.97 -2.83 -4.09
N PRO A 253 0.88 -4.02 -4.71
CA PRO A 253 0.34 -5.21 -4.05
C PRO A 253 1.13 -5.56 -2.81
N MET A 254 0.41 -5.90 -1.75
CA MET A 254 1.00 -6.30 -0.48
C MET A 254 0.64 -7.74 -0.14
N LEU A 255 1.59 -8.46 0.46
CA LEU A 255 1.37 -9.73 1.14
C LEU A 255 1.40 -9.54 2.65
N ILE A 256 0.41 -10.08 3.35
CA ILE A 256 0.40 -10.24 4.81
C ILE A 256 0.40 -11.75 5.08
N ASP A 257 1.57 -12.28 5.39
CA ASP A 257 1.79 -13.72 5.49
C ASP A 257 1.47 -14.25 6.90
N GLU A 258 1.16 -15.55 6.96
CA GLU A 258 1.06 -16.35 8.18
C GLU A 258 -0.10 -15.97 9.12
N GLY A 259 -1.33 -16.05 8.60
CA GLY A 259 -2.57 -15.83 9.33
C GLY A 259 -2.78 -16.78 10.52
N SER A 260 -2.05 -17.89 10.58
CA SER A 260 -2.06 -18.77 11.74
C SER A 260 -1.53 -18.09 13.02
N LEU A 261 -0.85 -16.94 12.91
CA LEU A 261 -0.37 -16.14 14.04
C LEU A 261 -1.42 -15.21 14.65
N ILE A 262 -2.61 -15.10 14.05
CA ILE A 262 -3.71 -14.33 14.62
C ILE A 262 -4.16 -14.98 15.93
N ARG A 263 -4.20 -14.19 17.01
CA ARG A 263 -4.62 -14.62 18.37
C ARG A 263 -5.81 -13.81 18.91
N TYR A 264 -6.39 -12.96 18.07
CA TYR A 264 -7.48 -12.04 18.42
C TYR A 264 -8.53 -12.03 17.31
N ASN A 265 -9.71 -11.48 17.58
CA ASN A 265 -10.75 -11.31 16.58
C ASN A 265 -10.35 -10.24 15.54
N PRO A 266 -10.10 -10.59 14.26
CA PRO A 266 -9.54 -9.68 13.28
C PRO A 266 -10.59 -8.83 12.56
N THR A 267 -11.87 -8.85 12.96
CA THR A 267 -12.97 -8.10 12.30
C THR A 267 -12.60 -6.65 12.02
N SER A 268 -12.12 -5.93 13.04
CA SER A 268 -11.75 -4.52 12.87
C SER A 268 -10.56 -4.32 11.94
N LEU A 269 -9.62 -5.26 11.90
CA LEU A 269 -8.48 -5.22 11.00
C LEU A 269 -8.97 -5.39 9.55
N ILE A 270 -9.83 -6.38 9.27
CA ILE A 270 -10.32 -6.62 7.91
C ILE A 270 -11.11 -5.41 7.38
N TYR A 271 -11.93 -4.76 8.20
CA TYR A 271 -12.59 -3.51 7.81
C TYR A 271 -11.60 -2.39 7.51
N GLU A 272 -10.61 -2.17 8.37
CA GLU A 272 -9.60 -1.11 8.18
C GLU A 272 -8.70 -1.38 6.96
N LEU A 273 -8.36 -2.64 6.69
CA LEU A 273 -7.66 -3.05 5.48
C LEU A 273 -8.54 -2.84 4.24
N ALA A 274 -9.84 -3.15 4.31
CA ALA A 274 -10.75 -2.99 3.18
C ALA A 274 -11.00 -1.52 2.84
N GLU A 275 -11.10 -0.66 3.86
CA GLU A 275 -11.26 0.79 3.70
C GLU A 275 -9.93 1.50 3.40
N GLY A 276 -8.81 0.87 3.71
CA GLY A 276 -7.49 1.44 3.52
C GLY A 276 -7.19 2.62 4.44
N LYS A 277 -7.72 2.57 5.67
CA LYS A 277 -7.65 3.70 6.60
C LYS A 277 -7.56 3.23 8.04
N GLU A 278 -6.60 3.79 8.78
CA GLU A 278 -6.54 3.61 10.23
C GLU A 278 -7.75 4.26 10.93
N LYS A 279 -8.20 3.68 12.05
CA LYS A 279 -9.15 4.37 12.94
C LYS A 279 -8.61 5.76 13.30
N GLY A 280 -9.43 6.78 13.05
CA GLY A 280 -9.09 8.16 13.36
C GLY A 280 -8.75 8.32 14.84
N ARG A 281 -7.69 9.09 15.12
CA ARG A 281 -7.30 9.49 16.48
C ARG A 281 -7.40 11.00 16.60
N LEU A 282 -7.59 11.49 17.82
CA LEU A 282 -7.36 12.89 18.12
C LEU A 282 -5.86 13.12 18.31
N SER A 283 -5.36 14.24 17.79
CA SER A 283 -4.02 14.75 18.03
C SER A 283 -3.90 15.22 19.49
N LYS A 284 -2.67 15.52 19.92
CA LYS A 284 -2.43 16.17 21.22
C LYS A 284 -3.09 17.56 21.33
N THR A 285 -3.48 18.15 20.21
CA THR A 285 -4.20 19.43 20.11
C THR A 285 -5.72 19.27 19.99
N LEU A 286 -6.27 18.08 20.22
CA LEU A 286 -7.71 17.75 20.07
C LEU A 286 -8.25 17.94 18.64
N GLU A 287 -7.39 17.96 17.64
CA GLU A 287 -7.77 17.94 16.22
C GLU A 287 -7.75 16.51 15.70
N LYS A 288 -8.44 16.20 14.59
CA LYS A 288 -8.33 14.87 13.99
C LYS A 288 -6.90 14.70 13.48
N ALA A 289 -6.17 13.73 14.02
CA ALA A 289 -4.83 13.42 13.54
C ALA A 289 -4.88 12.90 12.11
N ASP A 290 -3.90 13.28 11.28
CA ASP A 290 -3.74 12.74 9.94
C ASP A 290 -3.62 11.22 10.01
N SER A 291 -4.66 10.54 9.52
CA SER A 291 -4.68 9.10 9.34
C SER A 291 -4.12 8.79 7.97
N ARG A 292 -3.05 7.98 7.91
CA ARG A 292 -2.56 7.48 6.63
C ARG A 292 -3.66 6.68 5.95
N THR A 293 -3.86 6.95 4.66
CA THR A 293 -4.79 6.22 3.81
C THR A 293 -4.02 5.55 2.69
N PHE A 294 -4.45 4.36 2.29
CA PHE A 294 -3.89 3.64 1.16
C PHE A 294 -4.97 3.00 0.31
N SER A 295 -4.70 2.84 -0.97
CA SER A 295 -5.58 2.15 -1.91
C SER A 295 -4.76 1.16 -2.74
N THR A 296 -5.02 -0.14 -2.61
CA THR A 296 -4.21 -1.22 -3.17
C THR A 296 -4.93 -2.56 -3.19
N SER A 297 -4.23 -3.62 -3.63
CA SER A 297 -4.61 -5.02 -3.46
C SER A 297 -3.80 -5.68 -2.35
N ILE A 298 -4.44 -6.52 -1.54
CA ILE A 298 -3.81 -7.17 -0.39
C ILE A 298 -4.02 -8.68 -0.49
N PHE A 299 -2.93 -9.43 -0.48
CA PHE A 299 -2.93 -10.87 -0.31
C PHE A 299 -2.72 -11.20 1.16
N MET A 300 -3.50 -12.13 1.68
CA MET A 300 -3.30 -12.73 2.99
C MET A 300 -3.14 -14.24 2.80
N THR A 301 -2.30 -14.87 3.59
CA THR A 301 -2.18 -16.33 3.59
C THR A 301 -2.52 -16.87 4.96
N SER A 302 -3.16 -18.03 5.02
CA SER A 302 -3.45 -18.69 6.29
C SER A 302 -3.66 -20.19 6.08
N GLU A 303 -3.53 -20.96 7.15
CA GLU A 303 -3.97 -22.36 7.19
C GLU A 303 -5.44 -22.51 7.55
N LYS A 304 -6.00 -21.52 8.25
CA LYS A 304 -7.41 -21.47 8.67
C LYS A 304 -8.08 -20.22 8.14
N SER A 305 -9.37 -20.32 7.84
CA SER A 305 -10.16 -19.16 7.41
C SER A 305 -10.01 -18.00 8.39
N ILE A 306 -9.64 -16.83 7.86
CA ILE A 306 -9.54 -15.58 8.63
C ILE A 306 -10.94 -15.03 8.87
N LEU A 307 -11.86 -15.25 7.93
CA LEU A 307 -13.26 -14.85 8.09
C LEU A 307 -13.96 -15.62 9.20
N ASN A 308 -13.63 -16.90 9.41
CA ASN A 308 -14.14 -17.70 10.53
C ASN A 308 -13.61 -17.23 11.90
N LEU A 309 -12.52 -16.46 11.93
CA LEU A 309 -12.03 -15.82 13.15
C LEU A 309 -12.73 -14.48 13.44
N CYS A 310 -13.45 -13.93 12.46
CA CYS A 310 -14.17 -12.67 12.59
C CYS A 310 -15.54 -12.87 13.26
N ASP A 311 -16.11 -11.76 13.72
CA ASP A 311 -17.53 -11.67 14.04
C ASP A 311 -18.35 -11.95 12.78
N GLU A 312 -19.55 -12.51 12.98
CA GLU A 312 -20.46 -13.01 11.96
C GLU A 312 -21.12 -11.93 11.07
N ASN A 313 -20.31 -11.02 10.50
CA ASN A 313 -20.74 -9.91 9.68
C ASN A 313 -20.74 -10.28 8.20
N THR A 314 -21.93 -10.40 7.60
CA THR A 314 -22.11 -10.70 6.16
C THR A 314 -21.38 -9.72 5.25
N GLY A 315 -21.19 -8.48 5.69
CA GLY A 315 -20.45 -7.45 4.96
C GLY A 315 -18.95 -7.70 4.79
N LEU A 316 -18.34 -8.65 5.51
CA LEU A 316 -16.92 -9.01 5.38
C LEU A 316 -16.65 -9.86 4.13
N TYR A 317 -17.58 -10.76 3.77
CA TYR A 317 -17.41 -11.68 2.63
C TYR A 317 -17.29 -10.99 1.27
N VAL A 318 -17.83 -9.77 1.12
CA VAL A 318 -17.66 -8.97 -0.10
C VAL A 318 -16.40 -8.10 -0.11
N ARG A 319 -15.76 -7.93 1.06
CA ARG A 319 -14.56 -7.12 1.24
C ARG A 319 -13.29 -7.97 1.18
N CYS A 320 -13.39 -9.25 1.54
CA CYS A 320 -12.30 -10.21 1.53
C CYS A 320 -12.71 -11.44 0.71
N LEU A 321 -12.03 -11.64 -0.42
CA LEU A 321 -12.17 -12.82 -1.27
C LEU A 321 -11.36 -13.96 -0.67
N GLU A 322 -12.00 -14.78 0.16
CA GLU A 322 -11.35 -15.94 0.76
C GLU A 322 -11.47 -17.16 -0.16
N PHE A 323 -10.31 -17.72 -0.53
CA PHE A 323 -10.14 -18.87 -1.40
C PHE A 323 -9.66 -20.07 -0.59
N GLU A 324 -10.58 -20.99 -0.29
CA GLU A 324 -10.29 -22.16 0.55
C GLU A 324 -9.89 -23.39 -0.29
N ASN A 325 -8.91 -24.13 0.19
CA ASN A 325 -8.46 -25.43 -0.34
C ASN A 325 -8.04 -25.41 -1.82
N ILE A 326 -7.45 -24.29 -2.26
CA ILE A 326 -6.93 -24.15 -3.62
C ILE A 326 -5.45 -24.51 -3.67
N THR A 327 -5.10 -25.40 -4.60
CA THR A 327 -3.70 -25.62 -5.02
C THR A 327 -3.34 -24.62 -6.10
N TRP A 328 -2.35 -23.77 -5.83
CA TRP A 328 -1.97 -22.65 -6.71
C TRP A 328 -0.88 -23.01 -7.70
N THR A 329 0.07 -23.85 -7.29
CA THR A 329 1.23 -24.23 -8.11
C THR A 329 1.08 -25.66 -8.62
N ARG A 330 1.53 -25.94 -9.83
CA ARG A 330 1.37 -27.28 -10.46
C ARG A 330 2.14 -28.39 -9.73
N SER A 331 3.23 -28.03 -9.05
CA SER A 331 4.08 -28.93 -8.29
C SER A 331 5.01 -28.14 -7.37
N ALA A 332 5.73 -28.81 -6.47
CA ALA A 332 6.80 -28.18 -5.68
C ALA A 332 7.88 -27.53 -6.57
N LYS A 333 8.27 -28.20 -7.66
CA LYS A 333 9.22 -27.65 -8.64
C LYS A 333 8.70 -26.37 -9.30
N SER A 334 7.42 -26.34 -9.66
CA SER A 334 6.77 -25.13 -10.20
C SER A 334 6.82 -23.99 -9.16
N ALA A 335 6.57 -24.31 -7.88
CA ALA A 335 6.65 -23.33 -6.82
C ALA A 335 8.07 -22.74 -6.64
N ASP A 336 9.10 -23.58 -6.68
CA ASP A 336 10.50 -23.16 -6.58
C ASP A 336 10.93 -22.27 -7.76
N ILE A 337 10.50 -22.63 -8.99
CA ILE A 337 10.77 -21.84 -10.20
C ILE A 337 10.18 -20.44 -10.06
N ILE A 338 8.89 -20.35 -9.69
CA ILE A 338 8.19 -19.07 -9.53
C ILE A 338 8.91 -18.21 -8.47
N LYS A 339 9.20 -18.78 -7.30
CA LYS A 339 9.85 -18.05 -6.20
C LYS A 339 11.21 -17.50 -6.60
N ASN A 340 12.08 -18.36 -7.17
CA ASN A 340 13.42 -17.94 -7.58
C ASN A 340 13.39 -16.86 -8.67
N ILE A 341 12.48 -16.95 -9.63
CA ILE A 341 12.36 -15.93 -10.68
C ILE A 341 11.82 -14.63 -10.10
N CYS A 342 10.79 -14.66 -9.25
CA CYS A 342 10.19 -13.48 -8.64
C CYS A 342 11.14 -12.74 -7.67
N GLU A 343 12.03 -13.46 -6.98
CA GLU A 343 13.04 -12.86 -6.09
C GLU A 343 14.10 -12.04 -6.85
N ASN A 344 14.36 -12.40 -8.11
CA ASN A 344 15.45 -11.84 -8.92
C ASN A 344 14.96 -10.99 -10.11
N ASN A 345 13.69 -11.10 -10.48
CA ASN A 345 13.08 -10.40 -11.61
C ASN A 345 11.74 -9.83 -11.16
N TYR A 346 11.65 -8.53 -10.90
CA TYR A 346 10.47 -7.92 -10.28
C TYR A 346 10.35 -6.42 -10.55
N GLY A 347 9.21 -5.85 -10.16
CA GLY A 347 8.97 -4.40 -10.15
C GLY A 347 8.63 -3.81 -11.51
N PHE A 348 8.33 -4.64 -12.50
CA PHE A 348 8.15 -4.23 -13.89
C PHE A 348 6.75 -3.71 -14.21
N VAL A 349 5.72 -4.33 -13.68
CA VAL A 349 4.35 -4.22 -14.20
C VAL A 349 3.64 -3.00 -13.60
N ILE A 350 3.68 -2.82 -12.29
CA ILE A 350 2.98 -1.73 -11.60
C ILE A 350 3.37 -0.34 -12.12
N PRO A 351 4.66 0.01 -12.27
CA PRO A 351 5.02 1.31 -12.84
C PRO A 351 4.49 1.52 -14.27
N ARG A 352 4.46 0.46 -15.09
CA ARG A 352 3.93 0.53 -16.47
C ARG A 352 2.42 0.73 -16.48
N ILE A 353 1.68 0.04 -15.59
CA ILE A 353 0.23 0.27 -15.44
C ILE A 353 0.00 1.70 -14.93
N GLY A 354 0.78 2.15 -13.94
CA GLY A 354 0.70 3.51 -13.40
C GLY A 354 0.88 4.59 -14.47
N GLN A 355 1.88 4.43 -15.34
CA GLN A 355 2.07 5.29 -16.50
C GLN A 355 0.88 5.21 -17.47
N LYS A 356 0.45 4.00 -17.83
CA LYS A 356 -0.62 3.80 -18.80
C LYS A 356 -1.95 4.43 -18.35
N LEU A 357 -2.27 4.33 -17.06
CA LEU A 357 -3.45 4.97 -16.48
C LEU A 357 -3.44 6.49 -16.60
N LEU A 358 -2.27 7.15 -16.47
CA LEU A 358 -2.16 8.60 -16.68
C LEU A 358 -2.41 9.01 -18.13
N GLU A 359 -2.20 8.10 -19.08
CA GLU A 359 -2.41 8.31 -20.51
C GLU A 359 -3.84 7.94 -20.96
N THR A 360 -4.59 7.20 -20.12
CA THR A 360 -5.93 6.72 -20.42
C THR A 360 -6.98 7.80 -20.16
N ASN A 361 -8.00 7.88 -21.03
CA ASN A 361 -9.15 8.74 -20.81
C ASN A 361 -10.01 8.21 -19.64
N MET A 362 -10.23 9.06 -18.63
CA MET A 362 -10.98 8.69 -17.42
C MET A 362 -12.42 8.26 -17.72
N GLU A 363 -13.11 8.94 -18.63
CA GLU A 363 -14.51 8.64 -18.97
C GLU A 363 -14.64 7.26 -19.63
N GLU A 364 -13.72 6.93 -20.54
CA GLU A 364 -13.67 5.61 -21.18
C GLU A 364 -13.35 4.50 -20.17
N LEU A 365 -12.41 4.76 -19.25
CA LEU A 365 -12.06 3.82 -18.19
C LEU A 365 -13.25 3.55 -17.26
N LEU A 366 -13.96 4.59 -16.83
CA LEU A 366 -15.16 4.47 -15.99
C LEU A 366 -16.30 3.78 -16.73
N LYS A 367 -16.47 4.06 -18.03
CA LYS A 367 -17.46 3.35 -18.85
C LYS A 367 -17.17 1.85 -18.88
N GLN A 368 -15.93 1.45 -19.18
CA GLN A 368 -15.52 0.05 -19.20
C GLN A 368 -15.69 -0.63 -17.84
N TYR A 369 -15.37 0.08 -16.75
CA TYR A 369 -15.61 -0.39 -15.38
C TYR A 369 -17.08 -0.76 -15.15
N TRP A 370 -18.00 0.16 -15.48
CA TRP A 370 -19.43 -0.04 -15.28
C TRP A 370 -20.00 -1.12 -16.20
N GLU A 371 -19.49 -1.26 -17.43
CA GLU A 371 -19.84 -2.35 -18.33
C GLU A 371 -19.51 -3.71 -17.72
N TYR A 372 -18.29 -3.91 -17.20
CA TYR A 372 -17.93 -5.15 -16.51
C TYR A 372 -18.76 -5.40 -15.26
N GLN A 373 -18.99 -4.37 -14.45
CA GLN A 373 -19.81 -4.51 -13.25
C GLN A 373 -21.23 -4.99 -13.60
N ASN A 374 -21.85 -4.39 -14.61
CA ASN A 374 -23.18 -4.76 -15.09
C ASN A 374 -23.21 -6.19 -15.64
N GLU A 375 -22.20 -6.58 -16.43
CA GLU A 375 -22.08 -7.95 -16.96
C GLU A 375 -22.10 -8.99 -15.83
N ILE A 376 -21.34 -8.76 -14.76
CA ILE A 376 -21.26 -9.68 -13.61
C ILE A 376 -22.59 -9.72 -12.85
N VAL A 377 -23.25 -8.57 -12.66
CA VAL A 377 -24.54 -8.49 -11.97
C VAL A 377 -25.61 -9.25 -12.75
N GLU A 378 -25.75 -9.01 -14.05
CA GLU A 378 -26.74 -9.69 -14.89
C GLU A 378 -26.49 -11.19 -14.95
N ARG A 379 -25.23 -11.60 -15.16
CA ARG A 379 -24.84 -13.02 -15.13
C ARG A 379 -25.17 -13.70 -13.79
N THR A 380 -25.11 -12.98 -12.67
CA THR A 380 -25.46 -13.53 -11.35
C THR A 380 -26.98 -13.62 -11.16
N ARG A 381 -27.72 -12.62 -11.67
CA ARG A 381 -29.19 -12.60 -11.67
C ARG A 381 -29.78 -13.73 -12.50
N GLU A 382 -29.26 -13.97 -13.70
CA GLU A 382 -29.70 -15.07 -14.59
C GLU A 382 -29.54 -16.45 -13.94
N LYS A 383 -28.51 -16.65 -13.11
CA LYS A 383 -28.30 -17.90 -12.35
C LYS A 383 -29.20 -18.04 -11.12
N GLY A 384 -30.04 -17.05 -10.80
CA GLY A 384 -30.87 -17.04 -9.59
C GLY A 384 -30.10 -16.94 -8.28
N LYS A 385 -28.83 -16.51 -8.31
CA LYS A 385 -27.93 -16.42 -7.15
C LYS A 385 -27.74 -15.00 -6.62
N ASN A 386 -28.64 -14.08 -6.98
CA ASN A 386 -28.52 -12.68 -6.58
C ASN A 386 -28.75 -12.54 -5.07
N THR A 387 -27.86 -11.80 -4.41
CA THR A 387 -27.94 -11.45 -2.99
C THR A 387 -27.83 -9.93 -2.83
N PRO A 388 -28.18 -9.35 -1.67
CA PRO A 388 -27.91 -7.93 -1.38
C PRO A 388 -26.43 -7.52 -1.48
N LEU A 389 -25.53 -8.50 -1.58
CA LEU A 389 -24.09 -8.36 -1.63
C LEU A 389 -23.51 -8.45 -3.05
N THR A 390 -24.31 -8.91 -4.03
CA THR A 390 -23.87 -9.15 -5.42
C THR A 390 -23.29 -7.90 -6.08
N GLU A 391 -23.94 -6.75 -5.95
CA GLU A 391 -23.44 -5.50 -6.54
C GLU A 391 -22.10 -5.06 -5.95
N ARG A 392 -21.91 -5.28 -4.64
CA ARG A 392 -20.65 -4.93 -3.96
C ARG A 392 -19.50 -5.81 -4.42
N LEU A 393 -19.74 -7.11 -4.59
CA LEU A 393 -18.74 -8.02 -5.15
C LEU A 393 -18.41 -7.67 -6.60
N ALA A 394 -19.45 -7.41 -7.41
CA ALA A 394 -19.29 -7.10 -8.83
C ALA A 394 -18.35 -5.90 -9.05
N LYS A 395 -18.34 -4.93 -8.14
CA LYS A 395 -17.38 -3.81 -8.15
C LYS A 395 -15.93 -4.30 -8.07
N SER A 396 -15.61 -5.20 -7.13
CA SER A 396 -14.25 -5.72 -6.98
C SER A 396 -13.83 -6.56 -8.19
N ILE A 397 -14.73 -7.43 -8.68
CA ILE A 397 -14.46 -8.26 -9.86
C ILE A 397 -14.29 -7.39 -11.12
N ALA A 398 -15.06 -6.33 -11.30
CA ALA A 398 -14.92 -5.41 -12.43
C ALA A 398 -13.54 -4.74 -12.46
N VAL A 399 -12.98 -4.35 -11.30
CA VAL A 399 -11.60 -3.83 -11.25
C VAL A 399 -10.58 -4.91 -11.55
N ILE A 400 -10.78 -6.15 -11.10
CA ILE A 400 -9.92 -7.29 -11.45
C ILE A 400 -9.95 -7.55 -12.97
N MET A 401 -11.09 -7.40 -13.62
CA MET A 401 -11.20 -7.52 -15.09
C MET A 401 -10.48 -6.38 -15.82
N LEU A 402 -10.62 -5.13 -15.37
CA LEU A 402 -9.83 -4.01 -15.88
C LEU A 402 -8.33 -4.25 -15.69
N ALA A 403 -7.92 -4.75 -14.54
CA ALA A 403 -6.53 -5.06 -14.25
C ALA A 403 -5.95 -6.10 -15.22
N ALA A 404 -6.75 -7.09 -15.62
CA ALA A 404 -6.36 -8.05 -16.66
C ALA A 404 -6.15 -7.38 -18.04
N ASP A 405 -6.96 -6.38 -18.38
CA ASP A 405 -6.77 -5.60 -19.62
C ASP A 405 -5.48 -4.76 -19.58
N PHE A 406 -5.25 -4.05 -18.47
CA PHE A 406 -4.01 -3.28 -18.29
C PHE A 406 -2.77 -4.18 -18.23
N PHE A 407 -2.88 -5.36 -17.62
CA PHE A 407 -1.83 -6.36 -17.64
C PHE A 407 -1.47 -6.76 -19.06
N TYR A 408 -2.47 -7.04 -19.92
CA TYR A 408 -2.23 -7.33 -21.33
C TYR A 408 -1.53 -6.14 -22.03
N GLN A 409 -2.01 -4.92 -21.83
CA GLN A 409 -1.42 -3.73 -22.46
C GLN A 409 0.06 -3.51 -22.13
N VAL A 410 0.52 -3.92 -20.94
CA VAL A 410 1.92 -3.70 -20.51
C VAL A 410 2.82 -4.94 -20.62
N THR A 411 2.25 -6.13 -20.83
CA THR A 411 3.01 -7.39 -20.92
C THR A 411 2.85 -8.14 -22.25
N GLU A 412 1.80 -7.84 -23.01
CA GLU A 412 1.33 -8.58 -24.18
C GLU A 412 0.96 -10.05 -23.86
N ILE A 413 0.60 -10.33 -22.60
CA ILE A 413 0.15 -11.65 -22.15
C ILE A 413 -1.34 -11.56 -21.81
N GLN A 414 -2.14 -12.35 -22.52
CA GLN A 414 -3.59 -12.38 -22.32
C GLN A 414 -3.95 -13.26 -21.12
N LEU A 415 -4.53 -12.66 -20.08
CA LEU A 415 -5.20 -13.40 -19.02
C LEU A 415 -6.63 -13.76 -19.44
N ASN A 416 -7.11 -14.92 -19.00
CA ASN A 416 -8.44 -15.42 -19.27
C ASN A 416 -9.45 -14.84 -18.28
N LYS A 417 -9.94 -13.63 -18.56
CA LYS A 417 -10.95 -12.93 -17.74
C LYS A 417 -12.16 -13.81 -17.40
N ASN A 418 -12.67 -14.58 -18.36
CA ASN A 418 -13.82 -15.46 -18.14
C ASN A 418 -13.53 -16.56 -17.10
N GLN A 419 -12.33 -17.15 -17.13
CA GLN A 419 -11.92 -18.14 -16.13
C GLN A 419 -11.66 -17.49 -14.77
N ILE A 420 -11.06 -16.30 -14.74
CA ILE A 420 -10.86 -15.52 -13.50
C ILE A 420 -12.19 -15.25 -12.81
N VAL A 421 -13.18 -14.72 -13.54
CA VAL A 421 -14.52 -14.43 -12.97
C VAL A 421 -15.17 -15.71 -12.48
N LYS A 422 -15.17 -16.79 -13.29
CA LYS A 422 -15.72 -18.09 -12.89
C LYS A 422 -15.04 -18.65 -11.63
N PHE A 423 -13.72 -18.55 -11.55
CA PHE A 423 -12.95 -19.01 -10.42
C PHE A 423 -13.33 -18.24 -9.15
N ILE A 424 -13.42 -16.90 -9.21
CA ILE A 424 -13.83 -16.07 -8.07
C ILE A 424 -15.24 -16.42 -7.64
N GLU A 425 -16.19 -16.52 -8.57
CA GLU A 425 -17.57 -16.90 -8.25
C GLU A 425 -17.62 -18.26 -7.53
N GLN A 426 -16.91 -19.28 -8.03
CA GLN A 426 -17.00 -20.65 -7.52
C GLN A 426 -16.27 -20.89 -6.19
N ASN A 427 -15.21 -20.14 -5.91
CA ASN A 427 -14.30 -20.43 -4.81
C ASN A 427 -14.33 -19.37 -3.70
N THR A 428 -15.36 -18.53 -3.69
CA THR A 428 -15.63 -17.60 -2.59
C THR A 428 -17.02 -17.87 -2.03
N ALA A 429 -17.24 -17.53 -0.76
CA ALA A 429 -18.52 -17.73 -0.06
C ALA A 429 -19.73 -17.05 -0.72
N ILE A 430 -19.52 -16.24 -1.77
CA ILE A 430 -20.58 -15.56 -2.50
C ILE A 430 -21.44 -16.51 -3.36
N SER A 431 -20.93 -17.67 -3.78
CA SER A 431 -21.74 -18.62 -4.57
C SER A 431 -22.64 -19.54 -3.75
N ASP A 432 -22.46 -19.55 -2.43
CA ASP A 432 -23.25 -20.32 -1.49
C ASP A 432 -24.18 -19.39 -0.68
N VAL A 433 -25.41 -19.25 -1.19
CA VAL A 433 -26.46 -18.46 -0.54
C VAL A 433 -26.74 -18.99 0.88
N GLN A 434 -26.54 -20.29 1.14
CA GLN A 434 -26.72 -20.87 2.46
C GLN A 434 -25.60 -20.48 3.42
N ALA A 435 -24.36 -20.37 2.94
CA ALA A 435 -23.22 -19.87 3.73
C ALA A 435 -23.35 -18.39 4.10
N LEU A 436 -24.08 -17.59 3.31
CA LEU A 436 -24.37 -16.18 3.61
C LEU A 436 -25.59 -15.97 4.51
N ASP A 437 -26.47 -16.97 4.63
CA ASP A 437 -27.69 -16.87 5.43
C ASP A 437 -27.36 -16.99 6.92
N ILE A 438 -27.68 -15.94 7.68
CA ILE A 438 -27.39 -15.87 9.12
C ILE A 438 -28.14 -16.95 9.91
N GLY A 439 -29.32 -17.38 9.46
CA GLY A 439 -30.11 -18.43 10.11
C GLY A 439 -29.43 -19.79 9.98
N ASN A 440 -28.97 -20.13 8.78
CA ASN A 440 -28.22 -21.36 8.52
C ASN A 440 -26.90 -21.41 9.28
N ARG A 441 -26.14 -20.30 9.30
CA ARG A 441 -24.90 -20.23 10.09
C ARG A 441 -25.16 -20.38 11.58
N ALA A 442 -26.18 -19.70 12.11
CA ALA A 442 -26.56 -19.82 13.52
C ALA A 442 -26.99 -21.26 13.85
N LEU A 443 -27.72 -21.93 12.96
CA LEU A 443 -28.12 -23.32 13.13
C LEU A 443 -26.91 -24.26 13.12
N GLU A 444 -25.96 -24.07 12.20
CA GLU A 444 -24.76 -24.87 12.11
C GLU A 444 -23.85 -24.66 13.33
N TYR A 445 -23.69 -23.42 13.78
CA TYR A 445 -23.02 -23.09 15.04
C TYR A 445 -23.68 -23.80 16.22
N LEU A 446 -25.02 -23.73 16.34
CA LEU A 446 -25.76 -24.40 17.40
C LEU A 446 -25.57 -25.92 17.35
N ARG A 447 -25.58 -26.53 16.16
CA ARG A 447 -25.31 -27.97 15.98
C ARG A 447 -23.93 -28.36 16.48
N GLN A 448 -22.91 -27.60 16.12
CA GLN A 448 -21.54 -27.83 16.57
C GLN A 448 -21.41 -27.60 18.08
N TYR A 449 -21.99 -26.52 18.60
CA TYR A 449 -22.01 -26.21 20.03
C TYR A 449 -22.67 -27.33 20.84
N ILE A 450 -23.87 -27.77 20.44
CA ILE A 450 -24.57 -28.88 21.09
C ILE A 450 -23.75 -30.16 21.00
N SER A 451 -23.06 -30.42 19.89
CA SER A 451 -22.23 -31.63 19.74
C SER A 451 -21.00 -31.60 20.65
N ILE A 452 -20.31 -30.46 20.77
CA ILE A 452 -19.14 -30.27 21.65
C ILE A 452 -19.56 -30.30 23.12
N HIS A 453 -20.67 -29.64 23.45
CA HIS A 453 -21.18 -29.49 24.80
C HIS A 453 -22.30 -30.48 25.13
N TYR A 454 -22.40 -31.60 24.41
CA TYR A 454 -23.58 -32.50 24.48
C TYR A 454 -23.86 -33.00 25.91
N ALA A 455 -22.82 -33.16 26.72
CA ALA A 455 -22.92 -33.59 28.13
C ALA A 455 -23.57 -32.54 29.05
N GLN A 456 -23.75 -31.31 28.57
CA GLN A 456 -24.44 -30.22 29.27
C GLN A 456 -25.94 -30.16 28.92
N PHE A 457 -26.39 -30.95 27.93
CA PHE A 457 -27.79 -31.00 27.49
C PHE A 457 -28.48 -32.26 28.03
N ILE A 458 -29.70 -32.11 28.54
CA ILE A 458 -30.53 -33.23 28.98
C ILE A 458 -31.28 -33.78 27.79
N LYS A 459 -31.19 -35.10 27.58
CA LYS A 459 -32.07 -35.79 26.64
C LYS A 459 -33.45 -35.93 27.29
N GLY A 460 -34.48 -35.37 26.66
CA GLY A 460 -35.87 -35.61 27.03
C GLY A 460 -36.46 -36.68 26.12
N LYS A 461 -37.46 -37.42 26.61
CA LYS A 461 -38.35 -38.13 25.68
C LYS A 461 -39.16 -37.09 24.89
N PRO A 462 -39.33 -37.26 23.56
CA PRO A 462 -40.22 -36.40 22.78
C PRO A 462 -41.61 -36.35 23.43
N ASP A 463 -42.18 -35.16 23.54
CA ASP A 463 -43.57 -34.90 23.96
C ASP A 463 -43.99 -35.28 25.38
N THR A 464 -43.07 -35.66 26.29
CA THR A 464 -43.45 -36.03 27.67
C THR A 464 -42.90 -35.14 28.78
N ASN A 465 -42.04 -34.14 28.49
CA ASN A 465 -41.31 -33.34 29.50
C ASN A 465 -40.57 -34.19 30.57
N GLU A 466 -40.42 -35.50 30.37
CA GLU A 466 -39.68 -36.38 31.26
C GLU A 466 -38.18 -36.28 30.95
N LEU A 467 -37.42 -35.75 31.92
CA LEU A 467 -35.95 -35.65 31.86
C LEU A 467 -35.35 -37.06 32.05
N THR A 468 -34.48 -37.53 31.15
CA THR A 468 -33.89 -38.86 31.28
C THR A 468 -32.59 -38.90 32.08
N ASP A 469 -31.94 -37.74 32.33
CA ASP A 469 -30.75 -37.63 33.22
C ASP A 469 -30.45 -36.17 33.61
N VAL A 470 -29.77 -35.94 34.75
CA VAL A 470 -29.36 -34.61 35.24
C VAL A 470 -27.91 -34.31 34.81
N PRO A 471 -27.57 -33.15 34.22
CA PRO A 471 -26.21 -32.85 33.77
C PRO A 471 -25.23 -32.78 34.95
N LEU A 472 -24.00 -33.28 34.76
CA LEU A 472 -22.97 -33.34 35.80
C LEU A 472 -22.66 -31.99 36.48
N ASN A 473 -22.85 -30.87 35.78
CA ASN A 473 -22.59 -29.51 36.29
C ASN A 473 -23.81 -28.80 36.88
N CYS A 474 -24.97 -29.46 36.99
CA CYS A 474 -26.18 -28.91 37.59
C CYS A 474 -26.39 -29.33 39.06
N LYS A 475 -25.39 -29.96 39.70
CA LYS A 475 -25.38 -30.21 41.16
C LYS A 475 -25.31 -28.88 41.92
N GLY A 476 -26.47 -28.22 42.08
CA GLY A 476 -26.61 -26.97 42.82
C GLY A 476 -27.81 -26.11 42.41
N TYR A 477 -28.41 -26.32 41.22
CA TYR A 477 -29.58 -25.56 40.75
C TYR A 477 -30.89 -26.37 40.75
N SER A 478 -30.94 -27.47 41.50
CA SER A 478 -32.20 -28.11 41.86
C SER A 478 -32.83 -27.36 43.04
N GLY A 479 -33.36 -26.18 42.77
CA GLY A 479 -34.09 -25.39 43.76
C GLY A 479 -34.98 -24.39 43.04
N SER A 480 -36.30 -24.61 43.13
CA SER A 480 -37.38 -23.78 42.59
C SER A 480 -37.52 -23.70 41.06
N VAL A 481 -38.00 -24.80 40.46
CA VAL A 481 -38.92 -24.66 39.32
C VAL A 481 -40.19 -24.02 39.87
N VAL A 482 -40.36 -22.73 39.60
CA VAL A 482 -41.62 -22.01 39.84
C VAL A 482 -42.68 -22.70 39.00
N LYS A 483 -43.62 -23.39 39.67
CA LYS A 483 -44.90 -23.76 39.06
C LYS A 483 -45.66 -22.48 38.77
N THR A 484 -45.48 -21.92 37.59
CA THR A 484 -46.48 -21.01 37.03
C THR A 484 -47.44 -21.89 36.24
N GLN A 485 -48.59 -22.17 36.86
CA GLN A 485 -49.74 -22.72 36.12
C GLN A 485 -50.22 -21.65 35.13
N ILE A 486 -50.35 -22.09 33.87
CA ILE A 486 -51.08 -21.57 32.69
C ILE A 486 -51.54 -20.12 32.75
#